data_AF-R6GAD8-F1
#
_entry.id   AF-R6GAD8-F1
#
_cell.length_a   1.000
_cell.length_b   1.000
_cell.length_c   1.000
_cell.angle_alpha   90.00
_cell.angle_beta   90.00
_cell.angle_gamma   90.00
#
_symmetry.space_group_name_H-M   'P 1'
#
loop_
_entity.id
_entity.type
_entity.pdbx_description
1 polymer ?
#
loop_
_entity_poly.entity_id
_entity_poly.type
_entity_poly.pdbx_seq_one_letter_code
_entity_poly.pdbx_strand_id
1 'polypeptide(L)'
;MRAALLEFTLPLFRLKNVEVKGHFAHVAGKLGHYNIHLGSGVIHQEGGAQIAVLPVHSQSRGRLFLPFVDEDPKTAEVLTKVLFFAQDTKIKDPAILRQIQ
;
A
#
# COMPACT_ATOMS: atom_id res chain seq x y z
N MET A 1 4.39 15.01 3.24
CA MET A 1 3.53 14.49 4.33
C MET A 1 3.37 12.98 4.29
N ARG A 2 2.73 12.38 3.26
CA ARG A 2 2.48 10.92 3.22
C ARG A 2 3.74 10.05 3.24
N ALA A 3 4.84 10.49 2.62
CA ALA A 3 6.14 9.83 2.71
C ALA A 3 6.60 9.65 4.17
N ALA A 4 6.64 10.74 4.93
CA ALA A 4 7.01 10.72 6.35
C ALA A 4 6.07 9.82 7.18
N LEU A 5 4.75 9.91 6.95
CA LEU A 5 3.78 9.04 7.65
C LEU A 5 4.07 7.55 7.39
N LEU A 6 4.38 7.20 6.15
CA LEU A 6 4.73 5.83 5.79
C LEU A 6 6.05 5.41 6.46
N GLU A 7 7.08 6.25 6.41
CA GLU A 7 8.38 6.00 7.06
C GLU A 7 8.25 5.79 8.57
N PHE A 8 7.36 6.52 9.25
CA PHE A 8 7.05 6.28 10.67
C PHE A 8 6.23 5.00 10.90
N THR A 9 5.37 4.62 9.96
CA THR A 9 4.49 3.46 10.08
C THR A 9 5.24 2.15 9.88
N LEU A 10 6.17 2.07 8.93
CA LEU A 10 6.86 0.83 8.54
C LEU A 10 7.56 0.11 9.71
N PRO A 11 8.29 0.79 10.62
CA PRO A 11 8.90 0.16 11.78
C PRO A 11 7.88 -0.47 12.75
N LEU A 12 6.70 0.14 12.89
CA LEU A 12 5.63 -0.37 13.78
C LEU A 12 5.13 -1.74 13.32
N PHE A 13 5.14 -1.98 12.01
CA PHE A 13 4.79 -3.27 11.40
C PHE A 13 5.99 -4.19 11.16
N ARG A 14 7.20 -3.78 11.58
CA ARG A 14 8.46 -4.51 11.38
C ARG A 14 8.74 -4.80 9.90
N LEU A 15 8.30 -3.94 9.00
CA LEU A 15 8.51 -4.07 7.55
C LEU A 15 9.82 -3.40 7.16
N LYS A 16 10.66 -4.15 6.43
CA LYS A 16 11.96 -3.69 5.92
C LYS A 16 12.06 -3.72 4.39
N ASN A 17 11.00 -4.20 3.74
CA ASN A 17 10.92 -4.41 2.30
C ASN A 17 10.17 -3.28 1.59
N VAL A 18 10.18 -2.08 2.18
CA VAL A 18 9.58 -0.88 1.60
C VAL A 18 10.60 0.25 1.69
N GLU A 19 10.86 0.89 0.55
CA GLU A 19 11.73 2.06 0.44
C GLU A 19 10.93 3.23 -0.13
N VAL A 20 11.02 4.40 0.49
CA VAL A 20 10.34 5.61 0.00
C VAL A 20 11.32 6.45 -0.80
N LYS A 21 11.02 6.70 -2.08
CA LYS A 21 11.83 7.55 -2.98
C LYS A 21 10.94 8.52 -3.73
N GLY A 22 11.15 9.82 -3.50
CA GLY A 22 10.36 10.87 -4.12
C GLY A 22 8.86 10.70 -3.86
N HIS A 23 8.09 10.46 -4.93
CA HIS A 23 6.63 10.30 -4.86
C HIS A 23 6.17 8.84 -4.77
N PHE A 24 7.08 7.88 -4.59
CA PHE A 24 6.76 6.46 -4.62
C PHE A 24 7.22 5.72 -3.36
N ALA A 25 6.45 4.71 -2.99
CA ALA A 25 6.89 3.61 -2.14
C ALA A 25 7.23 2.41 -3.03
N HIS A 26 8.49 2.01 -3.01
CA HIS A 26 9.00 0.81 -3.67
C HIS A 26 8.88 -0.35 -2.70
N VAL A 27 8.12 -1.38 -3.06
CA VAL A 27 7.80 -2.53 -2.23
C VAL A 27 8.40 -3.79 -2.86
N ALA A 28 9.33 -4.43 -2.16
CA ALA A 28 9.86 -5.74 -2.54
C ALA A 28 9.01 -6.84 -1.87
N GLY A 29 7.91 -7.23 -2.53
CA GLY A 29 7.09 -8.36 -2.09
C GLY A 29 7.74 -9.71 -2.39
N LYS A 30 7.08 -10.80 -2.00
CA LYS A 30 7.53 -12.17 -2.33
C LYS A 30 6.97 -12.67 -3.66
N LEU A 31 5.83 -12.14 -4.10
CA LEU A 31 5.18 -12.47 -5.37
C LEU A 31 5.57 -11.48 -6.47
N GLY A 32 6.07 -10.29 -6.13
CA GLY A 32 6.50 -9.29 -7.09
C GLY A 32 7.10 -8.04 -6.46
N HIS A 33 7.62 -7.15 -7.30
CA HIS A 33 8.09 -5.82 -6.92
C HIS A 33 7.07 -4.78 -7.37
N TYR A 34 6.76 -3.82 -6.50
CA TYR A 34 5.67 -2.87 -6.73
C TYR A 34 6.11 -1.44 -6.48
N ASN A 35 5.63 -0.52 -7.32
CA ASN A 35 5.78 0.92 -7.16
C ASN A 35 4.40 1.51 -6.86
N ILE A 36 4.24 2.08 -5.67
CA ILE A 36 2.97 2.67 -5.22
C ILE A 36 3.13 4.19 -5.16
N HIS A 37 2.37 4.91 -5.99
CA HIS A 37 2.43 6.36 -6.04
C HIS A 37 1.71 6.97 -4.83
N LEU A 38 2.45 7.76 -4.03
CA LEU A 38 1.97 8.32 -2.77
C LEU A 38 0.90 9.41 -2.93
N GLY A 39 0.78 10.00 -4.12
CA GLY A 39 -0.25 11.00 -4.42
C GLY A 39 -1.59 10.38 -4.84
N SER A 40 -1.56 9.34 -5.67
CA SER A 40 -2.75 8.78 -6.33
C SER A 40 -3.21 7.45 -5.71
N GLY A 41 -2.30 6.68 -5.11
CA GLY A 41 -2.54 5.30 -4.67
C GLY A 41 -2.53 4.29 -5.82
N VAL A 42 -2.06 4.67 -7.01
CA VAL A 42 -1.87 3.76 -8.14
C VAL A 42 -0.71 2.82 -7.83
N ILE A 43 -0.90 1.54 -8.12
CA ILE A 43 0.09 0.47 -7.95
C ILE A 43 0.54 0.01 -9.34
N HIS A 44 1.84 -0.02 -9.58
CA HIS A 44 2.43 -0.68 -10.73
C HIS A 44 3.30 -1.85 -10.28
N GLN A 45 3.26 -2.96 -10.99
CA GLN A 45 4.31 -3.97 -10.88
C GLN A 45 5.55 -3.46 -11.63
N GLU A 46 6.73 -3.61 -11.05
CA GLU A 46 7.97 -3.17 -11.69
C GLU A 46 8.18 -3.91 -13.02
N GLY A 47 8.38 -3.16 -14.11
CA GLY A 47 8.44 -3.71 -15.47
C GLY A 47 7.12 -4.28 -16.00
N GLY A 48 6.01 -4.12 -15.28
CA GLY A 48 4.71 -4.71 -15.59
C GLY A 48 3.57 -3.71 -15.66
N ALA A 49 2.35 -4.24 -15.60
CA ALA A 49 1.11 -3.46 -15.70
C ALA A 49 0.74 -2.77 -14.38
N GLN A 50 -0.24 -1.87 -14.47
CA GLN A 50 -0.93 -1.35 -13.29
C GLN A 50 -1.76 -2.47 -12.63
N ILE A 51 -1.75 -2.54 -11.30
CA ILE A 51 -2.58 -3.46 -10.52
C ILE A 51 -3.79 -2.72 -9.98
N ALA A 52 -4.98 -3.19 -10.35
CA ALA A 52 -6.25 -2.64 -9.91
C ALA A 52 -6.62 -3.17 -8.51
N VAL A 53 -6.59 -2.29 -7.52
CA VAL A 53 -7.09 -2.53 -6.16
C VAL A 53 -8.01 -1.39 -5.77
N LEU A 54 -9.31 -1.70 -5.63
CA LEU A 54 -10.34 -0.72 -5.32
C LEU A 54 -10.46 -0.54 -3.79
N PRO A 55 -10.35 0.69 -3.27
CA PRO A 55 -10.67 0.94 -1.87
C PRO A 55 -12.19 0.82 -1.67
N VAL A 56 -12.58 0.03 -0.67
CA VAL A 56 -13.98 0.02 -0.19
C VAL A 56 -14.06 0.93 1.01
N HIS A 57 -14.54 2.16 0.80
CA HIS A 57 -14.75 3.13 1.86
C HIS A 57 -16.03 2.78 2.63
N SER A 58 -16.01 1.73 3.46
CA SER A 58 -17.14 1.47 4.35
C SER A 58 -17.09 2.49 5.50
N GLN A 59 -18.16 3.29 5.65
CA GLN A 59 -18.32 4.19 6.79
C GLN A 59 -18.53 3.44 8.13
N SER A 60 -18.78 2.12 8.10
CA SER A 60 -19.26 1.37 9.28
C SER A 60 -18.41 0.17 9.74
N ARG A 61 -17.29 -0.19 9.10
CA ARG A 61 -16.43 -1.28 9.58
C ARG A 61 -14.97 -0.88 9.69
N GLY A 62 -14.50 -0.93 10.94
CA GLY A 62 -13.08 -0.98 11.30
C GLY A 62 -12.31 0.25 10.85
N ARG A 63 -12.37 1.33 11.64
CA ARG A 63 -11.30 2.33 11.60
C ARG A 63 -10.00 1.60 11.87
N LEU A 64 -9.20 1.35 10.83
CA LEU A 64 -7.76 1.23 11.04
C LEU A 64 -7.38 2.57 11.66
N PHE A 65 -7.27 2.61 12.98
CA PHE A 65 -6.84 3.79 13.71
C PHE A 65 -5.36 3.99 13.34
N LEU A 66 -5.14 4.63 12.20
CA LEU A 66 -3.88 5.28 11.94
C LEU A 66 -3.74 6.35 13.02
N PRO A 67 -2.61 6.42 13.73
CA PRO A 67 -2.45 7.27 14.91
C PRO A 67 -2.36 8.77 14.56
N PHE A 68 -2.91 9.21 13.43
CA PHE A 68 -2.76 10.57 12.91
C PHE A 68 -4.10 11.15 12.47
N VAL A 69 -4.20 12.46 12.69
CA VAL A 69 -5.38 13.32 12.80
C VAL A 69 -6.03 13.68 11.46
N ASP A 70 -5.57 13.15 10.33
CA ASP A 70 -6.13 13.52 9.03
C ASP A 70 -7.30 12.62 8.62
N GLU A 71 -8.47 13.25 8.41
CA GLU A 71 -9.64 12.67 7.77
C GLU A 71 -9.41 12.34 6.28
N ASP A 72 -8.18 12.44 5.78
CA ASP A 72 -7.87 12.22 4.36
C ASP A 72 -7.97 10.73 3.99
N PRO A 73 -9.04 10.32 3.27
CA PRO A 73 -9.24 8.92 2.89
C PRO A 73 -8.11 8.41 1.99
N LYS A 74 -7.43 9.31 1.26
CA LYS A 74 -6.32 8.94 0.36
C LYS A 74 -5.10 8.49 1.15
N THR A 75 -4.80 9.13 2.29
CA THR A 75 -3.70 8.71 3.16
C THR A 75 -3.94 7.30 3.69
N ALA A 76 -5.15 7.02 4.18
CA ALA A 76 -5.52 5.68 4.64
C ALA A 76 -5.45 4.64 3.52
N GLU A 77 -5.94 4.98 2.32
CA GLU A 77 -5.83 4.12 1.14
C GLU A 77 -4.38 3.79 0.78
N VAL A 78 -3.51 4.80 0.66
CA VAL A 78 -2.11 4.63 0.26
C VAL A 78 -1.36 3.79 1.28
N LEU A 79 -1.48 4.10 2.57
CA LEU A 79 -0.81 3.33 3.63
C LEU A 79 -1.29 1.87 3.64
N THR A 80 -2.60 1.65 3.52
CA THR A 80 -3.16 0.30 3.47
C THR A 80 -2.64 -0.48 2.27
N LYS A 81 -2.58 0.14 1.08
CA LYS A 81 -2.03 -0.50 -0.12
C LYS A 81 -0.57 -0.88 0.08
N VAL A 82 0.26 0.00 0.63
CA VAL A 82 1.68 -0.31 0.90
C VAL A 82 1.82 -1.49 1.86
N LEU A 83 1.09 -1.48 2.99
CA LEU A 83 1.13 -2.57 3.97
C LEU A 83 0.61 -3.90 3.40
N PHE A 84 -0.39 -3.84 2.53
CA PHE A 84 -1.00 -4.99 1.87
C PHE A 84 -0.02 -5.66 0.90
N PHE A 85 0.62 -4.90 0.01
CA PHE A 85 1.60 -5.42 -0.94
C PHE A 85 2.94 -5.79 -0.29
N ALA A 86 3.33 -5.13 0.81
CA ALA A 86 4.51 -5.53 1.58
C ALA A 86 4.37 -6.94 2.18
N GLN A 87 3.14 -7.45 2.28
CA GLN A 87 2.81 -8.80 2.76
C GLN A 87 2.02 -9.58 1.71
N ASP A 88 2.36 -9.44 0.43
CA ASP A 88 1.62 -9.98 -0.71
C ASP A 88 1.27 -11.49 -0.63
N THR A 89 2.07 -12.32 0.04
CA THR A 89 1.72 -13.74 0.34
C THR A 89 0.43 -13.94 1.15
N LYS A 90 -0.01 -12.90 1.88
CA LYS A 90 -1.27 -12.91 2.65
C LYS A 90 -2.47 -12.53 1.78
N ILE A 91 -2.26 -12.05 0.56
CA ILE A 91 -3.34 -11.75 -0.38
C ILE A 91 -4.06 -13.05 -0.75
N LYS A 92 -5.39 -13.05 -0.60
CA LYS A 92 -6.25 -14.20 -0.92
C LYS A 92 -7.25 -13.91 -2.03
N ASP A 93 -7.41 -12.65 -2.42
CA ASP A 93 -8.31 -12.28 -3.51
C ASP A 93 -7.73 -12.79 -4.84
N PRO A 94 -8.39 -13.75 -5.51
CA PRO A 94 -7.90 -14.31 -6.77
C PRO A 94 -7.86 -13.27 -7.91
N ALA A 95 -8.68 -12.21 -7.85
CA ALA A 95 -8.65 -11.15 -8.85
C ALA A 95 -7.37 -10.31 -8.75
N ILE A 96 -6.83 -10.12 -7.54
CA ILE A 96 -5.55 -9.44 -7.33
C ILE A 96 -4.39 -10.37 -7.68
N LEU A 97 -4.45 -11.64 -7.24
CA LEU A 97 -3.36 -12.61 -7.50
C LEU A 97 -3.13 -12.84 -9.00
N ARG A 98 -4.20 -12.93 -9.81
CA ARG A 98 -4.11 -13.05 -11.28
C ARG A 98 -3.50 -11.83 -11.99
N GLN A 99 -3.40 -10.69 -11.31
CA GLN A 99 -2.74 -9.50 -11.87
C GLN A 99 -1.25 -9.46 -11.53
N ILE A 100 -0.80 -10.24 -10.53
CA ILE A 100 0.59 -10.31 -10.08
C ILE A 100 1.33 -11.47 -10.74
N GLN A 101 0.62 -12.60 -10.94
CA GLN A 101 1.14 -13.90 -11.42
C GLN A 101 0.66 -14.22 -12.83
#